data_AF-A0ABD3BYS9-F1
#
_entry.id   AF-A0ABD3BYS9-F1
#
_cell.length_a   1.000
_cell.length_b   1.000
_cell.length_c   1.000
_cell.angle_alpha   90.00
_cell.angle_beta   90.00
_cell.angle_gamma   90.00
#
_symmetry.space_group_name_H-M   'P 1'
#
loop_
_entity.id
_entity.type
_entity.pdbx_description
1 polymer ?
#
loop_
_entity_poly.entity_id
_entity_poly.type
_entity_poly.pdbx_seq_one_letter_code
_entity_poly.pdbx_strand_id
1 'polypeptide(L)'
;MGPRHCHRVRTHSRLCKHILSVYEDDLRNPPIWALPGGYGMNPDCVVLKKDYVDTEGKVTLYMIYIDHDNLDIILAIRGLNLGKESDILLLLDNKLGQRTYDGGYVHNGLLKAAQYVLEEECGVLGELVEKNRECSLTFVEALARGRCGNAVKNTERLGVYREEED
;
A
#
# COMPACT_ATOMS: atom_id res chain seq x y z
N MET A 1 -21.83 -24.44 4.10
CA MET A 1 -20.60 -23.61 4.16
C MET A 1 -19.71 -24.14 5.26
N GLY A 2 -18.45 -24.49 4.97
CA GLY A 2 -17.54 -25.05 5.97
C GLY A 2 -16.83 -23.98 6.82
N PRO A 3 -16.32 -24.32 8.01
CA PRO A 3 -15.70 -23.39 8.96
C PRO A 3 -14.49 -22.64 8.37
N ARG A 4 -13.70 -23.28 7.49
CA ARG A 4 -12.57 -22.66 6.79
C ARG A 4 -12.97 -21.54 5.82
N HIS A 5 -14.16 -21.62 5.24
CA HIS A 5 -14.66 -20.61 4.31
C HIS A 5 -15.13 -19.35 5.06
N CYS A 6 -15.79 -19.54 6.22
CA CYS A 6 -16.23 -18.42 7.06
C CYS A 6 -15.04 -17.62 7.65
N HIS A 7 -13.99 -18.31 8.11
CA HIS A 7 -12.79 -17.66 8.63
C HIS A 7 -12.07 -16.81 7.56
N ARG A 8 -11.88 -17.37 6.35
CA ARG A 8 -11.26 -16.65 5.22
C ARG A 8 -12.02 -15.38 4.83
N VAL A 9 -13.36 -15.44 4.77
CA VAL A 9 -14.20 -14.27 4.43
C VAL A 9 -14.09 -13.18 5.51
N ARG A 10 -14.02 -13.56 6.80
CA ARG A 10 -13.82 -12.62 7.91
C ARG A 10 -12.46 -11.92 7.84
N THR A 11 -11.38 -12.65 7.58
CA THR A 11 -10.04 -12.06 7.41
C THR A 11 -10.01 -11.09 6.23
N HIS A 12 -10.59 -11.46 5.08
CA HIS A 12 -10.59 -10.60 3.90
C HIS A 12 -11.36 -9.30 4.14
N SER A 13 -12.54 -9.38 4.77
CA SER A 13 -13.33 -8.20 5.12
C SER A 13 -12.61 -7.28 6.12
N ARG A 14 -11.89 -7.85 7.09
CA ARG A 14 -11.10 -7.10 8.08
C ARG A 14 -9.95 -6.32 7.42
N LEU A 15 -9.12 -7.00 6.64
CA LEU A 15 -7.96 -6.38 5.97
C LEU A 15 -8.38 -5.27 4.99
N CYS A 16 -9.51 -5.42 4.30
CA CYS A 16 -10.06 -4.34 3.48
C CYS A 16 -10.39 -3.09 4.30
N LYS A 17 -10.90 -3.22 5.52
CA LYS A 17 -11.19 -2.07 6.39
C LYS A 17 -9.90 -1.37 6.84
N HIS A 18 -8.86 -2.12 7.18
CA HIS A 18 -7.55 -1.53 7.48
C HIS A 18 -7.00 -0.74 6.31
N ILE A 19 -7.05 -1.29 5.09
CA ILE A 19 -6.62 -0.58 3.89
C ILE A 19 -7.45 0.70 3.66
N LEU A 20 -8.78 0.62 3.75
CA LEU A 20 -9.66 1.79 3.56
C LEU A 20 -9.40 2.88 4.61
N SER A 21 -9.10 2.49 5.85
CA SER A 21 -8.78 3.44 6.92
C SER A 21 -7.52 4.28 6.64
N VAL A 22 -6.58 3.78 5.81
CA VAL A 22 -5.41 4.56 5.38
C VAL A 22 -5.83 5.78 4.56
N TYR A 23 -6.97 5.73 3.85
CA TYR A 23 -7.48 6.84 3.03
C TYR A 23 -8.12 7.97 3.86
N GLU A 24 -8.42 7.77 5.14
CA GLU A 24 -9.15 8.74 5.97
C GLU A 24 -8.21 9.68 6.71
N ASP A 25 -8.42 10.99 6.66
CA ASP A 25 -7.57 11.94 7.38
C ASP A 25 -7.76 11.85 8.91
N ASP A 26 -9.01 11.64 9.37
CA ASP A 26 -9.35 11.41 10.77
C ASP A 26 -10.06 10.06 10.96
N LEU A 27 -9.42 9.13 11.68
CA LEU A 27 -9.98 7.82 11.99
C LEU A 27 -11.06 7.86 13.09
N ARG A 28 -11.08 8.91 13.92
CA ARG A 28 -12.11 9.09 14.97
C ARG A 28 -13.41 9.62 14.37
N ASN A 29 -13.32 10.45 13.33
CA ASN A 29 -14.48 11.00 12.61
C ASN A 29 -14.30 10.84 11.09
N PRO A 30 -14.34 9.60 10.57
CA PRO A 30 -14.04 9.34 9.16
C PRO A 30 -15.13 9.95 8.25
N PRO A 31 -14.77 10.92 7.38
CA PRO A 31 -15.76 11.70 6.64
C PRO A 31 -16.37 11.01 5.42
N ILE A 32 -15.72 10.01 4.80
CA ILE A 32 -16.05 9.65 3.40
C ILE A 32 -16.43 8.17 3.18
N TRP A 33 -15.74 7.19 3.79
CA TRP A 33 -15.92 5.77 3.40
C TRP A 33 -16.37 4.84 4.55
N ALA A 34 -16.69 5.39 5.71
CA ALA A 34 -17.23 4.63 6.83
C ALA A 34 -18.65 4.11 6.52
N LEU A 35 -18.81 2.78 6.49
CA LEU A 35 -20.12 2.13 6.56
C LEU A 35 -20.85 2.54 7.86
N PRO A 36 -22.18 2.36 7.98
CA PRO A 36 -22.86 2.49 9.27
C PRO A 36 -22.16 1.61 10.32
N GLY A 37 -21.53 2.21 11.33
CA GLY A 37 -20.68 1.52 12.31
C GLY A 37 -19.16 1.64 12.10
N GLY A 38 -18.70 2.39 11.09
CA GLY A 38 -17.28 2.69 10.87
C GLY A 38 -16.45 1.49 10.43
N TYR A 39 -15.13 1.61 10.60
CA TYR A 39 -14.17 0.53 10.31
C TYR A 39 -14.13 -0.54 11.41
N GLY A 40 -14.73 -0.29 12.58
CA GLY A 40 -14.59 -1.17 13.73
C GLY A 40 -13.14 -1.30 14.21
N MET A 41 -12.33 -0.26 13.96
CA MET A 41 -10.95 -0.15 14.40
C MET A 41 -10.87 0.81 15.57
N ASN A 42 -9.93 0.60 16.49
CA ASN A 42 -9.64 1.53 17.57
C ASN A 42 -8.54 2.51 17.15
N PRO A 43 -8.83 3.82 16.97
CA PRO A 43 -7.81 4.79 16.57
C PRO A 43 -6.63 4.91 17.54
N ASP A 44 -6.81 4.55 18.81
CA ASP A 44 -5.73 4.57 19.81
C ASP A 44 -4.71 3.44 19.60
N CYS A 45 -5.05 2.41 18.80
CA CYS A 45 -4.17 1.30 18.46
C CYS A 45 -3.34 1.56 17.18
N VAL A 46 -3.46 2.76 16.59
CA VAL A 46 -2.59 3.20 15.49
C VAL A 46 -1.24 3.59 16.07
N VAL A 47 -0.19 2.90 15.64
CA VAL A 47 1.18 3.19 16.08
C VAL A 47 1.71 4.42 15.34
N LEU A 48 1.52 4.44 14.03
CA LEU A 48 1.86 5.57 13.17
C LEU A 48 1.08 5.51 11.87
N LYS A 49 0.98 6.68 11.24
CA LYS A 49 0.42 6.87 9.91
C LYS A 49 1.25 7.94 9.21
N LYS A 50 1.71 7.65 8.00
CA LYS A 50 2.52 8.57 7.20
C LYS A 50 1.80 8.96 5.92
N ASP A 51 1.92 10.23 5.58
CA ASP A 51 1.42 10.80 4.34
C ASP A 51 2.53 11.17 3.35
N TYR A 52 2.15 11.80 2.23
CA TYR A 52 3.11 12.20 1.20
C TYR A 52 4.13 13.24 1.67
N VAL A 53 3.80 14.05 2.67
CA VAL A 53 4.72 15.02 3.28
C VAL A 53 5.73 14.26 4.11
N ASP A 54 5.27 13.31 4.94
CA ASP A 54 6.15 12.50 5.78
C ASP A 54 7.10 11.60 4.97
N THR A 55 6.65 11.11 3.80
CA THR A 55 7.43 10.21 2.95
C THR A 55 8.23 10.93 1.86
N GLU A 56 8.11 12.26 1.78
CA GLU A 56 8.65 13.08 0.68
C GLU A 56 8.25 12.55 -0.72
N GLY A 57 7.08 11.91 -0.82
CA GLY A 57 6.59 11.30 -2.06
C GLY A 57 7.34 10.03 -2.52
N LYS A 58 8.22 9.44 -1.70
CA LYS A 58 8.96 8.21 -2.03
C LYS A 58 8.07 6.96 -1.99
N VAL A 59 7.00 7.02 -1.21
CA VAL A 59 5.97 5.98 -1.11
C VAL A 59 4.61 6.63 -0.86
N THR A 60 3.55 5.94 -1.26
CA THR A 60 2.16 6.28 -0.95
C THR A 60 1.88 6.16 0.57
N LEU A 61 0.74 6.67 1.01
CA LEU A 61 0.33 6.66 2.41
C LEU A 61 0.38 5.24 3.00
N TYR A 62 0.83 5.11 4.24
CA TYR A 62 0.76 3.85 4.97
C TYR A 62 0.51 4.06 6.45
N MET A 63 0.14 2.98 7.13
CA MET A 63 -0.15 2.97 8.55
C MET A 63 0.31 1.66 9.19
N ILE A 64 0.86 1.74 10.40
CA ILE A 64 1.10 0.59 11.27
C ILE A 64 0.04 0.57 12.36
N TYR A 65 -0.65 -0.56 12.49
CA TYR A 65 -1.77 -0.75 13.41
C TYR A 65 -1.62 -2.07 14.18
N ILE A 66 -1.94 -2.06 15.47
CA ILE A 66 -1.99 -3.29 16.28
C ILE A 66 -3.45 -3.72 16.45
N ASP A 67 -3.79 -4.85 15.86
CA ASP A 67 -5.09 -5.50 16.02
C ASP A 67 -5.02 -6.50 17.17
N HIS A 68 -5.24 -6.01 18.39
CA HIS A 68 -5.23 -6.83 19.59
C HIS A 68 -6.28 -7.95 19.57
N ASP A 69 -7.42 -7.74 18.92
CA ASP A 69 -8.49 -8.74 18.86
C ASP A 69 -8.10 -9.95 18.00
N ASN A 70 -7.24 -9.72 17.00
CA ASN A 70 -6.79 -10.77 16.08
C ASN A 70 -5.33 -11.18 16.30
N LEU A 71 -4.65 -10.59 17.29
CA LEU A 71 -3.23 -10.75 17.54
C LEU A 71 -2.42 -10.53 16.25
N ASP A 72 -2.57 -9.35 15.64
CA ASP A 72 -1.98 -9.05 14.34
C ASP A 72 -1.40 -7.63 14.32
N ILE A 73 -0.15 -7.51 13.91
CA ILE A 73 0.50 -6.24 13.59
C ILE A 73 0.31 -6.03 12.09
N ILE A 74 -0.36 -4.96 11.70
CA ILE A 74 -0.76 -4.72 10.32
C ILE A 74 0.02 -3.52 9.79
N LEU A 75 0.82 -3.74 8.74
CA LEU A 75 1.34 -2.68 7.89
C LEU A 75 0.42 -2.54 6.68
N ALA A 76 -0.42 -1.51 6.69
CA ALA A 76 -1.37 -1.21 5.63
C ALA A 76 -0.83 -0.10 4.73
N ILE A 77 -0.63 -0.42 3.46
CA ILE A 77 -0.15 0.50 2.43
C ILE A 77 -1.31 0.86 1.50
N ARG A 78 -1.53 2.15 1.30
CA ARG A 78 -2.56 2.68 0.39
C ARG A 78 -2.20 2.29 -1.04
N GLY A 79 -3.20 2.19 -1.92
CA GLY A 79 -2.92 2.15 -3.35
C GLY A 79 -2.40 3.47 -3.90
N LEU A 80 -1.70 3.39 -5.04
CA LEU A 80 -1.22 4.56 -5.76
C LEU A 80 -2.35 5.50 -6.18
N ASN A 81 -2.09 6.79 -6.08
CA ASN A 81 -2.96 7.86 -6.52
C ASN A 81 -2.42 8.46 -7.83
N LEU A 82 -3.00 8.05 -8.96
CA LEU A 82 -2.60 8.57 -10.28
C LEU A 82 -2.92 10.06 -10.51
N GLY A 83 -3.57 10.73 -9.55
CA GLY A 83 -3.66 12.20 -9.53
C GLY A 83 -2.47 12.87 -8.86
N LYS A 84 -1.56 12.12 -8.24
CA LYS A 84 -0.34 12.61 -7.60
C LYS A 84 0.86 12.33 -8.48
N GLU A 85 1.61 13.39 -8.78
CA GLU A 85 2.80 13.31 -9.63
C GLU A 85 3.85 12.34 -9.06
N SER A 86 4.05 12.32 -7.74
CA SER A 86 4.98 11.40 -7.06
C SER A 86 4.68 9.93 -7.40
N ASP A 87 3.41 9.54 -7.41
CA ASP A 87 2.99 8.16 -7.64
C ASP A 87 3.11 7.78 -9.12
N ILE A 88 2.87 8.74 -10.02
CA ILE A 88 3.15 8.59 -11.44
C ILE A 88 4.66 8.40 -11.65
N LEU A 89 5.51 9.23 -11.04
CA LEU A 89 6.97 9.13 -11.16
C LEU A 89 7.49 7.80 -10.62
N LEU A 90 6.95 7.32 -9.50
CA LEU A 90 7.24 6.00 -8.95
C LEU A 90 6.93 4.91 -9.97
N LEU A 91 5.77 4.95 -10.63
CA LEU A 91 5.41 4.02 -11.70
C LEU A 91 6.23 4.20 -12.98
N LEU A 92 6.74 5.40 -13.26
CA LEU A 92 7.58 5.63 -14.43
C LEU A 92 9.04 5.19 -14.19
N ASP A 93 9.47 5.00 -12.94
CA ASP A 93 10.72 4.30 -12.60
C ASP A 93 10.58 2.78 -12.81
N ASN A 94 10.22 2.41 -14.04
CA ASN A 94 10.01 1.04 -14.46
C ASN A 94 11.24 0.55 -15.23
N LYS A 95 12.43 0.65 -14.61
CA LYS A 95 13.68 0.04 -15.13
C LYS A 95 13.55 -1.49 -15.11
N LEU A 96 12.65 -2.01 -15.95
CA LEU A 96 12.38 -3.41 -16.26
C LEU A 96 13.72 -4.06 -16.58
N GLY A 97 13.99 -5.21 -15.96
CA GLY A 97 15.20 -5.96 -16.25
C GLY A 97 16.42 -5.65 -15.39
N GLN A 98 16.44 -4.56 -14.61
CA GLN A 98 17.66 -4.15 -13.89
C GLN A 98 17.80 -4.73 -12.48
N ARG A 99 16.70 -5.17 -11.84
CA ARG A 99 16.73 -5.84 -10.54
C ARG A 99 15.93 -7.12 -10.58
N THR A 100 16.63 -8.24 -10.40
CA THR A 100 16.01 -9.54 -10.16
C THR A 100 15.66 -9.64 -8.68
N TYR A 101 14.48 -10.16 -8.38
CA TYR A 101 14.10 -10.62 -7.05
C TYR A 101 13.54 -12.03 -7.19
N ASP A 102 14.13 -12.97 -6.47
CA ASP A 102 13.76 -14.41 -6.50
C ASP A 102 13.64 -14.99 -7.91
N GLY A 103 14.56 -14.62 -8.82
CA GLY A 103 14.55 -15.08 -10.21
C GLY A 103 13.49 -14.44 -11.12
N GLY A 104 12.69 -13.51 -10.61
CA GLY A 104 11.69 -12.73 -11.37
C GLY A 104 12.07 -11.25 -11.55
N TYR A 105 11.32 -10.57 -12.41
CA TYR A 105 11.43 -9.12 -12.61
C TYR A 105 10.40 -8.37 -11.77
N VAL A 106 10.86 -7.38 -11.02
CA VAL A 106 10.01 -6.51 -10.21
C VAL A 106 10.12 -5.07 -10.72
N HIS A 107 9.03 -4.32 -10.63
CA HIS A 107 9.02 -2.91 -10.94
C HIS A 107 9.96 -2.15 -10.01
N ASN A 108 10.96 -1.45 -10.55
CA ASN A 108 12.02 -0.82 -9.76
C ASN A 108 11.50 0.23 -8.77
N GLY A 109 10.56 1.09 -9.20
CA GLY A 109 9.90 2.07 -8.32
C GLY A 109 9.15 1.43 -7.15
N LEU A 110 8.31 0.41 -7.39
CA LEU A 110 7.62 -0.33 -6.32
C LEU A 110 8.59 -1.04 -5.38
N LEU A 111 9.67 -1.62 -5.92
CA LEU A 111 10.70 -2.25 -5.09
C LEU A 111 11.40 -1.24 -4.18
N LYS A 112 11.76 -0.06 -4.70
CA LYS A 112 12.34 1.02 -3.89
C LYS A 112 11.38 1.54 -2.83
N ALA A 113 10.08 1.65 -3.15
CA ALA A 113 9.07 2.07 -2.19
C ALA A 113 8.92 1.06 -1.05
N ALA A 114 8.89 -0.24 -1.37
CA ALA A 114 8.88 -1.29 -0.36
C ALA A 114 10.16 -1.28 0.49
N GLN A 115 11.33 -1.10 -0.12
CA GLN A 115 12.60 -0.95 0.59
C GLN A 115 12.57 0.25 1.54
N TYR A 116 12.12 1.40 1.06
CA TYR A 116 12.02 2.63 1.85
C TYR A 116 11.16 2.43 3.11
N VAL A 117 9.97 1.83 2.98
CA VAL A 117 9.10 1.56 4.14
C VAL A 117 9.76 0.60 5.12
N LEU A 118 10.41 -0.47 4.63
CA LEU A 118 11.08 -1.42 5.51
C LEU A 118 12.29 -0.83 6.22
N GLU A 119 13.10 -0.02 5.53
CA GLU A 119 14.27 0.65 6.12
C GLU A 119 13.84 1.65 7.20
N GLU A 120 12.82 2.45 6.90
CA GLU A 120 12.29 3.46 7.80
C GLU A 120 11.62 2.85 9.04
N GLU A 121 10.84 1.78 8.85
CA GLU A 121 10.00 1.21 9.91
C GLU A 121 10.55 -0.06 10.55
N CYS A 122 11.73 -0.54 10.15
CA CYS A 122 12.32 -1.76 10.71
C CYS A 122 12.47 -1.71 12.23
N GLY A 123 12.86 -0.56 12.78
CA GLY A 123 13.02 -0.37 14.22
C GLY A 123 11.68 -0.48 14.95
N VAL A 124 10.66 0.24 14.46
CA VAL A 124 9.31 0.22 15.03
C VAL A 124 8.70 -1.18 14.94
N LEU A 125 8.74 -1.80 13.75
CA LEU A 125 8.22 -3.15 13.53
C LEU A 125 8.96 -4.19 14.38
N GLY A 126 10.28 -4.07 14.50
CA GLY A 126 11.10 -4.95 15.35
C GLY A 126 10.67 -4.87 16.82
N GLU A 127 10.57 -3.66 17.37
CA GLU A 127 10.10 -3.47 18.74
C GLU A 127 8.68 -4.00 18.96
N LEU A 128 7.77 -3.80 17.99
CA LEU A 128 6.40 -4.29 18.08
C LEU A 128 6.34 -5.81 18.10
N VAL A 129 7.11 -6.49 17.24
CA VAL A 129 7.19 -7.95 17.19
C VAL A 129 7.83 -8.51 18.47
N GLU A 130 8.83 -7.83 19.03
CA GLU A 130 9.45 -8.24 20.29
C GLU A 130 8.51 -8.10 21.49
N LYS A 131 7.73 -7.02 21.53
CA LYS A 131 6.76 -6.73 22.60
C LYS A 131 5.48 -7.58 22.50
N ASN A 132 5.11 -8.00 21.29
CA ASN A 132 3.88 -8.75 21.00
C ASN A 132 4.21 -10.06 20.26
N ARG A 133 4.91 -10.99 20.93
CA ARG A 133 5.44 -12.20 20.29
C ARG A 133 4.37 -13.17 19.81
N GLU A 134 3.20 -13.10 20.42
CA GLU A 134 2.01 -13.85 20.03
C GLU A 134 1.32 -13.30 18.78
N CYS A 135 1.65 -12.08 18.35
CA CYS A 135 1.04 -11.46 17.19
C CYS A 135 1.69 -11.91 15.87
N SER A 136 0.88 -12.10 14.84
CA SER A 136 1.38 -12.18 13.45
C SER A 136 1.78 -10.80 12.93
N LEU A 137 2.62 -10.77 11.88
CA LEU A 137 2.90 -9.56 11.12
C LEU A 137 2.31 -9.71 9.72
N THR A 138 1.38 -8.82 9.38
CA THR A 138 0.62 -8.86 8.14
C THR A 138 0.86 -7.60 7.32
N PHE A 139 1.32 -7.79 6.08
CA PHE A 139 1.49 -6.73 5.09
C PHE A 139 0.28 -6.73 4.15
N VAL A 140 -0.37 -5.58 4.00
CA VAL A 140 -1.52 -5.43 3.08
C VAL A 140 -1.42 -4.18 2.25
N GLU A 141 -1.67 -4.32 0.96
CA GLU A 141 -1.66 -3.22 0.00
C GLU A 141 -2.93 -3.24 -0.85
N ALA A 142 -3.48 -2.07 -1.13
CA ALA A 142 -4.47 -1.92 -2.20
C ALA A 142 -3.75 -1.74 -3.55
N LEU A 143 -3.75 -2.75 -4.41
CA LEU A 143 -3.39 -2.53 -5.81
C LEU A 143 -4.44 -1.63 -6.46
N ALA A 144 -4.01 -0.46 -6.95
CA ALA A 144 -4.89 0.49 -7.61
C ALA A 144 -5.57 -0.17 -8.84
N ARG A 145 -6.88 -0.42 -8.75
CA ARG A 145 -7.68 -0.84 -9.89
C ARG A 145 -8.09 0.43 -10.65
N GLY A 146 -7.26 0.83 -11.61
CA GLY A 146 -7.49 2.05 -12.39
C GLY A 146 -8.87 2.07 -13.05
N ARG A 147 -9.66 3.12 -12.75
CA ARG A 147 -10.70 3.62 -13.65
C ARG A 147 -10.29 5.03 -14.07
N CYS A 148 -9.32 5.12 -14.98
CA CYS A 148 -9.12 6.35 -15.74
C CYS A 148 -10.14 6.35 -16.89
N GLY A 149 -11.32 6.93 -16.63
CA GLY A 149 -12.12 7.52 -17.70
C GLY A 149 -11.37 8.75 -18.22
N ASN A 150 -11.30 8.86 -19.55
CA ASN A 150 -10.60 9.88 -20.35
C ASN A 150 -9.10 9.62 -20.56
N ALA A 151 -8.80 8.66 -21.43
CA ALA A 151 -7.54 8.60 -22.16
C ALA A 151 -7.45 9.84 -23.06
N VAL A 152 -6.55 10.77 -22.75
CA VAL A 152 -6.13 11.81 -23.69
C VAL A 152 -5.32 11.11 -24.78
N LYS A 153 -5.92 10.98 -25.97
CA LYS A 153 -5.19 10.67 -27.21
C LYS A 153 -4.29 11.88 -27.52
N ASN A 154 -3.01 11.78 -27.21
CA ASN A 154 -2.01 12.66 -27.81
C ASN A 154 -1.06 11.80 -28.64
N THR A 155 -1.38 11.67 -29.93
CA THR A 155 -0.66 10.82 -30.90
C THR A 155 0.45 11.59 -31.62
N GLU A 156 1.03 12.62 -31.01
CA GLU A 156 2.06 13.43 -31.65
C GLU A 156 3.15 13.82 -30.66
N ARG A 157 4.11 12.91 -30.45
CA ARG A 157 5.53 13.15 -30.12
C ARG A 157 6.13 11.95 -29.42
N LEU A 158 6.41 10.89 -30.17
CA LEU A 158 7.55 10.02 -29.87
C LEU A 158 8.16 9.63 -31.22
N GLY A 159 9.31 10.21 -31.52
CA GLY A 159 10.05 10.02 -32.77
C GLY A 159 10.45 8.57 -32.95
N VAL A 160 10.19 8.07 -34.14
CA VAL A 160 10.64 6.77 -34.63
C VAL A 160 12.15 6.85 -34.85
N TYR A 161 12.93 6.12 -34.07
CA TYR A 161 14.27 5.71 -34.50
C TYR A 161 14.09 4.50 -35.42
N ARG A 162 14.40 4.70 -36.71
CA ARG A 162 14.65 3.62 -37.67
C ARG A 162 16.08 3.15 -37.43
N GLU A 163 16.27 1.89 -37.10
CA GLU A 163 17.49 1.17 -37.45
C GLU A 163 17.21 0.49 -38.79
N GLU A 164 17.95 0.88 -39.82
CA GLU A 164 18.08 0.16 -41.09
C GLU A 164 19.05 -1.00 -40.85
N GLU A 165 18.62 -2.22 -41.19
CA GLU A 165 19.52 -3.33 -41.50
C GLU A 165 20.08 -3.11 -42.91
N ASP A 166 21.41 -3.09 -43.04
CA ASP A 166 22.18 -3.72 -44.12
C ASP A 166 23.62 -3.97 -43.64
#